data_AF-A0A256BJF1-F1
#
_entry.id   AF-A0A256BJF1-F1
#
_cell.length_a   1.000
_cell.length_b   1.000
_cell.length_c   1.000
_cell.angle_alpha   90.00
_cell.angle_beta   90.00
_cell.angle_gamma   90.00
#
_symmetry.space_group_name_H-M   'P 1'
#
loop_
_entity.id
_entity.type
_entity.pdbx_description
1 polymer ?
#
loop_
_entity_poly.entity_id
_entity_poly.type
_entity_poly.pdbx_seq_one_letter_code
_entity_poly.pdbx_strand_id
1 'polypeptide(L)'
;MNSITDIIPKVASKAQRKFLAILFSTIMVICGKVNFTNLRRYSEINERTYRRQFSRSYNFIKGNVTDCSFVPKSGKATYRIEYFYNGSVERTEKGLEISCRY
;
A
#
# COMPACT_ATOMS: atom_id res chain seq x y z
N MET A 1 -23.36 -7.61 -5.83
CA MET A 1 -21.91 -7.78 -6.03
C MET A 1 -21.27 -6.43 -5.76
N ASN A 2 -20.54 -6.28 -4.65
CA ASN A 2 -19.91 -4.99 -4.33
C ASN A 2 -18.83 -4.71 -5.37
N SER A 3 -18.96 -3.60 -6.07
CA SER A 3 -18.02 -3.23 -7.13
C SER A 3 -16.71 -2.79 -6.49
N ILE A 4 -15.56 -3.00 -7.15
CA ILE A 4 -14.24 -2.50 -6.68
C ILE A 4 -14.30 -0.99 -6.35
N THR A 5 -15.24 -0.26 -6.97
CA THR A 5 -15.50 1.15 -6.70
C THR A 5 -15.92 1.45 -5.26
N ASP A 6 -16.47 0.48 -4.53
CA ASP A 6 -16.96 0.65 -3.16
C ASP A 6 -15.83 0.55 -2.12
N ILE A 7 -14.72 -0.12 -2.49
CA ILE A 7 -13.51 -0.25 -1.66
C ILE A 7 -12.64 1.02 -1.76
N ILE A 8 -12.74 1.75 -2.88
CA ILE A 8 -11.89 2.92 -3.12
C ILE A 8 -12.38 4.11 -2.29
N PRO A 9 -11.52 4.76 -1.49
CA PRO A 9 -11.93 5.89 -0.66
C PRO A 9 -12.50 7.02 -1.52
N LYS A 10 -13.72 7.47 -1.19
CA LYS A 10 -14.42 8.57 -1.90
C LYS A 10 -13.67 9.91 -1.85
N VAL A 11 -12.67 10.04 -0.97
CA VAL A 11 -11.82 11.23 -0.79
C VAL A 11 -10.77 11.38 -1.90
N ALA A 12 -10.57 10.35 -2.74
CA ALA A 12 -9.57 10.37 -3.82
C ALA A 12 -10.09 11.06 -5.10
N SER A 13 -9.19 11.75 -5.83
CA SER A 13 -9.53 12.41 -7.09
C SER A 13 -9.95 11.40 -8.18
N LYS A 14 -10.69 11.83 -9.21
CA LYS A 14 -11.16 10.94 -10.29
C LYS A 14 -10.02 10.16 -10.97
N ALA A 15 -8.88 10.81 -11.17
CA ALA A 15 -7.68 10.17 -11.71
C ALA A 15 -7.08 9.14 -10.75
N GLN A 16 -7.06 9.43 -9.45
CA GLN A 16 -6.57 8.50 -8.42
C GLN A 16 -7.47 7.27 -8.30
N ARG A 17 -8.80 7.47 -8.32
CA ARG A 17 -9.76 6.36 -8.30
C ARG A 17 -9.57 5.44 -9.51
N LYS A 18 -9.39 6.01 -10.70
CA LYS A 18 -9.09 5.22 -11.91
C LYS A 18 -7.78 4.44 -11.77
N PHE A 19 -6.72 5.08 -11.24
CA PHE A 19 -5.45 4.42 -11.00
C PHE A 19 -5.56 3.27 -9.99
N LEU A 20 -6.24 3.49 -8.85
CA LEU A 20 -6.44 2.47 -7.82
C LEU A 20 -7.27 1.29 -8.32
N ALA A 21 -8.31 1.55 -9.13
CA ALA A 21 -9.09 0.48 -9.75
C ALA A 21 -8.20 -0.40 -10.64
N ILE A 22 -7.39 0.20 -11.51
CA ILE A 22 -6.45 -0.56 -12.37
C ILE A 22 -5.44 -1.31 -11.51
N LEU A 23 -4.86 -0.66 -10.50
CA LEU A 23 -3.86 -1.26 -9.60
C LEU A 23 -4.42 -2.50 -8.90
N PHE A 24 -5.59 -2.42 -8.26
CA PHE A 24 -6.18 -3.55 -7.53
C PHE A 24 -6.58 -4.68 -8.47
N SER A 25 -7.20 -4.37 -9.62
CA SER A 25 -7.52 -5.38 -10.62
C SER A 25 -6.26 -6.11 -11.11
N THR A 26 -5.19 -5.38 -11.41
CA THR A 26 -3.92 -5.98 -11.82
C THR A 26 -3.28 -6.82 -10.72
N ILE A 27 -3.34 -6.38 -9.45
CA ILE A 27 -2.81 -7.17 -8.32
C ILE A 27 -3.57 -8.49 -8.16
N MET A 28 -4.90 -8.49 -8.34
CA MET A 28 -5.69 -9.73 -8.30
C MET A 28 -5.33 -10.71 -9.41
N VAL A 29 -4.88 -10.21 -10.56
CA VAL A 29 -4.43 -11.04 -11.69
C VAL A 29 -3.01 -11.55 -11.50
N ILE A 30 -2.14 -10.80 -10.83
CA ILE A 30 -0.75 -11.21 -10.59
C ILE A 30 -0.70 -12.33 -9.55
N CYS A 31 -0.40 -13.54 -10.02
CA CYS A 31 0.02 -14.63 -9.13
C CYS A 31 1.54 -14.52 -8.87
N GLY A 32 1.92 -13.96 -7.73
CA GLY A 32 3.31 -13.89 -7.27
C GLY A 32 3.75 -12.51 -6.82
N LYS A 33 5.00 -12.13 -7.14
CA LYS A 33 5.58 -10.86 -6.66
C LYS A 33 4.97 -9.66 -7.39
N VAL A 34 4.32 -8.78 -6.64
CA VAL A 34 3.85 -7.49 -7.14
C VAL A 34 5.03 -6.50 -7.17
N ASN A 35 5.70 -6.42 -8.31
CA ASN A 35 6.73 -5.41 -8.59
C ASN A 35 6.29 -4.52 -9.77
N PHE A 36 6.92 -3.36 -9.98
CA PHE A 36 6.48 -2.43 -11.02
C PHE A 36 6.58 -3.00 -12.45
N THR A 37 7.51 -3.92 -12.69
CA THR A 37 7.66 -4.60 -13.97
C THR A 37 6.51 -5.56 -14.25
N ASN A 38 6.08 -6.33 -13.24
CA ASN A 38 4.91 -7.21 -13.31
C ASN A 38 3.62 -6.39 -13.41
N LEU A 39 3.49 -5.31 -12.65
CA LEU A 39 2.35 -4.40 -12.77
C LEU A 39 2.21 -3.83 -14.20
N ARG A 40 3.33 -3.45 -14.83
CA ARG A 40 3.34 -3.04 -16.24
C ARG A 40 2.98 -4.19 -17.18
N ARG A 41 3.40 -5.42 -16.88
CA ARG A 41 3.13 -6.59 -17.74
C ARG A 41 1.65 -6.95 -17.78
N TYR A 42 0.97 -6.81 -16.65
CA TYR A 42 -0.43 -7.22 -16.48
C TYR A 42 -1.39 -6.01 -16.47
N SER A 43 -0.96 -4.84 -16.95
CA SER A 43 -1.81 -3.66 -17.11
C SER A 43 -1.41 -2.81 -18.30
N GLU A 44 -2.28 -1.91 -18.71
CA GLU A 44 -2.02 -0.93 -19.77
C GLU A 44 -1.14 0.26 -19.29
N ILE A 45 -0.70 0.26 -18.03
CA ILE A 45 0.03 1.37 -17.43
C ILE A 45 1.53 1.12 -17.48
N ASN A 46 2.28 2.13 -17.92
CA ASN A 46 3.74 2.10 -17.91
C ASN A 46 4.33 2.09 -16.49
N GLU A 47 5.46 1.38 -16.32
CA GLU A 47 6.20 1.31 -15.06
C GLU A 47 6.52 2.71 -14.48
N ARG A 48 6.90 3.66 -15.34
CA ARG A 48 7.18 5.05 -14.97
C ARG A 48 5.97 5.73 -14.32
N THR A 49 4.77 5.42 -14.79
CA THR A 49 3.53 5.97 -14.24
C THR A 49 3.23 5.35 -12.88
N TYR A 50 3.42 4.04 -12.72
CA TYR A 50 3.33 3.39 -11.41
C TYR A 50 4.28 4.03 -10.40
N ARG A 51 5.57 4.15 -10.73
CA ARG A 51 6.55 4.80 -9.86
C ARG A 51 6.13 6.21 -9.47
N ARG A 52 5.71 7.04 -10.43
CA ARG A 52 5.23 8.41 -10.17
C ARG A 52 4.02 8.46 -9.26
N GLN A 53 3.04 7.57 -9.44
CA GLN A 53 1.87 7.52 -8.56
C GLN A 53 2.29 7.07 -7.16
N PHE A 54 3.04 5.97 -7.02
CA PHE A 54 3.51 5.49 -5.70
C PHE A 54 4.43 6.47 -4.96
N SER A 55 5.14 7.35 -5.66
CA SER A 55 5.93 8.43 -5.04
C SER A 55 5.08 9.56 -4.45
N ARG A 56 3.79 9.66 -4.81
CA ARG A 56 2.90 10.67 -4.22
C ARG A 56 2.47 10.22 -2.84
N SER A 57 2.52 11.14 -1.88
CA SER A 57 1.94 10.93 -0.56
C SER A 57 0.42 10.89 -0.67
N TYR A 58 -0.17 9.72 -0.43
CA TYR A 58 -1.61 9.60 -0.24
C TYR A 58 -1.89 9.45 1.23
N ASN A 59 -2.82 10.27 1.72
CA ASN A 59 -3.28 10.15 3.10
C ASN A 59 -4.34 9.04 3.19
N PHE A 60 -3.92 7.79 2.97
CA PHE A 60 -4.79 6.60 3.08
C PHE A 60 -5.34 6.42 4.51
N ILE A 61 -4.70 7.06 5.49
CA ILE A 61 -4.97 6.93 6.91
C ILE A 61 -6.15 7.82 7.36
N LYS A 62 -6.49 8.87 6.61
CA LYS A 62 -7.59 9.81 6.99
C LYS A 62 -8.99 9.16 7.01
N GLY A 63 -9.11 7.87 6.69
CA GLY A 63 -10.37 7.12 6.69
C GLY A 63 -10.41 5.89 7.61
N ASN A 64 -9.31 5.52 8.28
CA ASN A 64 -9.26 4.33 9.13
C ASN A 64 -8.92 4.74 10.57
N VAL A 65 -9.90 4.61 11.46
CA VAL A 65 -9.77 4.85 12.90
C VAL A 65 -9.02 3.68 13.52
N THR A 66 -7.87 4.01 14.11
CA THR A 66 -7.13 3.35 15.21
C THR A 66 -6.93 1.83 15.15
N ASP A 67 -5.70 1.43 14.83
CA ASP A 67 -4.91 0.47 15.60
C ASP A 67 -3.46 0.48 15.09
N CYS A 68 -2.47 0.46 15.99
CA CYS A 68 -1.06 0.35 15.61
C CYS A 68 -0.80 -1.05 15.05
N SER A 69 -0.19 -1.16 13.87
CA SER A 69 0.16 -2.45 13.27
C SER A 69 1.65 -2.54 12.97
N PHE A 70 2.24 -3.71 13.25
CA PHE A 70 3.65 -3.99 13.01
C PHE A 70 3.85 -4.65 11.64
N VAL A 71 4.81 -4.14 10.86
CA VAL A 71 5.20 -4.71 9.57
C VAL A 71 6.69 -5.07 9.57
N PRO A 72 7.05 -6.36 9.47
CA PRO A 72 8.45 -6.78 9.42
C PRO A 72 9.11 -6.36 8.10
N LYS A 73 10.30 -5.74 8.18
CA LYS A 73 11.08 -5.31 7.00
C LYS A 73 12.58 -5.47 7.25
N SER A 74 13.34 -5.90 6.23
CA SER A 74 14.75 -6.28 6.36
C SER A 74 15.77 -5.13 6.46
N GLY A 75 15.37 -3.86 6.33
CA GLY A 75 16.24 -2.73 6.74
C GLY A 75 17.04 -1.99 5.67
N LYS A 76 17.15 -2.46 4.41
CA LYS A 76 18.16 -1.89 3.48
C LYS A 76 17.73 -0.62 2.72
N ALA A 77 16.44 -0.44 2.47
CA ALA A 77 15.93 0.64 1.59
C ALA A 77 14.65 1.31 2.11
N THR A 78 14.24 1.01 3.34
CA THR A 78 13.02 1.55 3.96
C THR A 78 13.44 2.41 5.13
N TYR A 79 13.12 3.70 5.06
CA TYR A 79 13.39 4.66 6.11
C TYR A 79 12.54 4.35 7.37
N ARG A 80 12.99 4.79 8.55
CA ARG A 80 12.31 4.57 9.85
C ARG A 80 12.06 3.11 10.20
N ILE A 81 13.03 2.23 9.89
CA ILE A 81 13.03 0.89 10.46
C ILE A 81 13.67 0.96 11.84
N GLU A 82 12.85 0.76 12.86
CA GLU A 82 13.23 0.77 14.27
C GLU A 82 12.65 -0.46 14.97
N TYR A 83 12.79 -0.51 16.29
CA TYR A 83 12.29 -1.59 17.12
C TYR A 83 10.91 -1.23 17.65
N PHE A 84 9.91 -2.06 17.31
CA PHE A 84 8.52 -1.87 17.70
C PHE A 84 7.94 -3.17 18.26
N TYR A 85 6.94 -3.06 19.14
CA TYR A 85 6.30 -4.22 19.73
C TYR A 85 5.46 -4.96 18.68
N ASN A 86 5.73 -6.26 18.50
CA ASN A 86 4.96 -7.13 17.62
C ASN A 86 3.96 -7.94 18.46
N GLY A 87 2.69 -7.55 18.43
CA GLY A 87 1.63 -8.24 19.17
C GLY A 87 1.39 -9.70 18.76
N SER A 88 1.82 -10.12 17.57
CA SER A 88 1.72 -11.53 17.13
C SER A 88 2.80 -12.44 17.71
N VAL A 89 3.93 -11.86 18.17
CA VAL A 89 5.11 -12.60 18.67
C VAL A 89 5.44 -12.20 20.11
N GLU A 90 4.60 -11.34 20.72
CA GLU A 90 4.73 -10.81 22.09
C GLU A 90 6.13 -10.27 22.43
N ARG A 91 6.83 -9.72 21.43
CA ARG A 91 8.20 -9.24 21.58
C ARG A 91 8.47 -8.04 20.69
N THR A 92 9.50 -7.28 21.04
CA THR A 92 9.99 -6.19 20.21
C THR A 92 10.80 -6.71 19.04
N GLU A 93 10.42 -6.35 17.82
CA GLU A 93 11.10 -6.75 16.59
C GLU A 93 11.48 -5.53 15.74
N LYS A 94 12.51 -5.70 14.91
CA LYS A 94 12.94 -4.66 13.97
C LYS A 94 11.97 -4.62 12.78
N GLY A 95 11.31 -3.49 12.57
CA GLY A 95 10.32 -3.34 11.51
C GLY A 95 9.83 -1.92 11.36
N LEU A 96 8.66 -1.79 10.74
CA LEU A 96 7.96 -0.53 10.56
C LEU A 96 6.67 -0.57 11.37
N GLU A 97 6.45 0.44 12.21
CA GLU A 97 5.16 0.67 12.84
C GLU A 97 4.28 1.51 11.92
N ILE A 98 3.05 1.05 11.73
CA ILE A 98 1.97 1.85 11.14
C ILE A 98 1.14 2.35 12.31
N SER A 99 1.40 3.59 12.72
CA SER A 99 0.63 4.29 13.76
C SER A 99 -0.01 5.54 13.17
N CYS A 100 -1.30 5.74 13.43
CA CYS A 100 -1.98 6.99 13.13
C CYS A 100 -1.76 7.95 14.30
N ARG A 101 -0.78 8.85 14.18
CA ARG A 101 -0.66 9.98 15.11
C ARG A 101 -1.80 10.96 14.78
N TYR A 102 -2.65 11.24 15.78
CA TYR A 102 -3.74 12.21 15.72
C TYR A 102 -3.29 13.56 15.13
#